data_AF-A0A920DZM3-F1
#
_entry.id   AF-A0A920DZM3-F1
#
_cell.length_a   1.000
_cell.length_b   1.000
_cell.length_c   1.000
_cell.angle_alpha   90.00
_cell.angle_beta   90.00
_cell.angle_gamma   90.00
#
_symmetry.space_group_name_H-M   'P 1'
#
loop_
_entity.id
_entity.type
_entity.pdbx_description
1 polymer ?
#
loop_
_entity_poly.entity_id
_entity_poly.type
_entity_poly.pdbx_seq_one_letter_code
_entity_poly.pdbx_strand_id
1 'polypeptide(L)'
;MIKNSYGFYISNIYIKKYKLYKFKKFVTLTKYTNMIEFSLRKKLKRLQKYIFKKPKTNIRIIKKGLWIIDEKSFHYFHWFCDSLPRFIQAKEVNDKYPILLPKSIENIEYVKKTIDILQINYIAYGDEESVKVEDLFVSSHSAPSGNYNNKTINLLAKSLKSNINIKQNNNFKNIWISRSKSKHRKIKNESEILPLLKNLILK
;
A
#
# COMPACT_ATOMS: atom_id res chain seq x y z
N MET A 1 14.12 14.83 -2.65
CA MET A 1 13.78 13.48 -3.18
C MET A 1 14.56 12.40 -2.45
N ILE A 2 13.96 11.24 -2.20
CA ILE A 2 14.66 10.04 -1.75
C ILE A 2 15.45 9.47 -2.94
N LYS A 3 16.72 9.09 -2.75
CA LYS A 3 17.55 8.47 -3.81
C LYS A 3 16.79 7.24 -4.36
N ASN A 4 16.62 7.14 -5.69
CA ASN A 4 15.94 6.06 -6.42
C ASN A 4 14.39 6.05 -6.40
N SER A 5 13.74 7.12 -5.96
CA SER A 5 12.28 7.22 -5.97
C SER A 5 11.79 8.34 -6.88
N TYR A 6 10.77 8.08 -7.70
CA TYR A 6 10.20 9.03 -8.65
C TYR A 6 8.68 8.85 -8.81
N GLY A 7 8.03 9.87 -9.37
CA GLY A 7 6.63 9.79 -9.79
C GLY A 7 6.47 10.33 -11.21
N PHE A 8 5.40 9.92 -11.88
CA PHE A 8 5.13 10.32 -13.25
C PHE A 8 3.63 10.26 -13.57
N TYR A 9 3.22 11.05 -14.56
CA TYR A 9 1.83 11.13 -15.01
C TYR A 9 1.56 10.17 -16.16
N ILE A 10 0.35 9.62 -16.18
CA ILE A 10 -0.11 8.71 -17.23
C ILE A 10 -1.57 9.01 -17.54
N SER A 11 -1.83 9.40 -18.78
CA SER A 11 -3.20 9.68 -19.21
C SER A 11 -3.94 8.44 -19.70
N ASN A 12 -5.26 8.40 -19.54
CA ASN A 12 -6.17 7.39 -20.09
C ASN A 12 -5.75 5.95 -19.78
N ILE A 13 -5.69 5.63 -18.48
CA ILE A 13 -5.32 4.30 -17.99
C ILE A 13 -6.51 3.58 -17.35
N TYR A 14 -6.56 2.26 -17.48
CA TYR A 14 -7.61 1.45 -16.90
C TYR A 14 -7.11 0.75 -15.64
N ILE A 15 -8.01 0.67 -14.66
CA ILE A 15 -7.80 0.00 -13.38
C ILE A 15 -8.76 -1.17 -13.28
N LYS A 16 -8.22 -2.32 -12.84
CA LYS A 16 -9.00 -3.48 -12.41
C LYS A 16 -8.34 -4.13 -11.20
N LYS A 17 -9.01 -4.10 -10.05
CA LYS A 17 -8.42 -4.48 -8.76
C LYS A 17 -7.09 -3.72 -8.55
N TYR A 18 -5.95 -4.41 -8.44
CA TYR A 18 -4.63 -3.79 -8.23
C TYR A 18 -3.86 -3.51 -9.54
N LYS A 19 -4.51 -3.53 -10.70
CA LYS A 19 -3.81 -3.63 -11.99
C LYS A 19 -4.07 -2.41 -12.84
N LEU A 20 -2.99 -1.90 -13.43
CA LEU A 20 -2.97 -0.77 -14.35
C LEU A 20 -2.64 -1.26 -15.76
N TYR A 21 -3.46 -0.89 -16.74
CA TYR A 21 -3.26 -1.29 -18.13
C TYR A 21 -3.80 -0.30 -19.16
N LYS A 22 -3.22 -0.31 -20.37
CA LYS A 22 -3.73 0.41 -21.55
C LYS A 22 -4.01 -0.57 -22.68
N PHE A 23 -5.25 -0.59 -23.17
CA PHE A 23 -5.65 -1.44 -24.29
C PHE A 23 -4.90 -1.09 -25.58
N LYS A 24 -4.91 0.19 -26.00
CA LYS A 24 -4.35 0.64 -27.29
C LYS A 24 -2.84 0.47 -27.43
N LYS A 25 -2.09 0.41 -26.32
CA LYS A 25 -0.62 0.34 -26.32
C LYS A 25 -0.07 -0.96 -25.74
N PHE A 26 -0.93 -1.92 -25.36
CA PHE A 26 -0.54 -3.15 -24.65
C PHE A 26 0.40 -2.91 -23.45
N VAL A 27 0.25 -1.78 -22.77
CA VAL A 27 1.13 -1.43 -21.65
C VAL A 27 0.52 -1.98 -20.37
N THR A 28 1.31 -2.76 -19.62
CA THR A 28 1.02 -3.11 -18.22
C THR A 28 2.09 -2.52 -17.32
N LEU A 29 1.67 -1.86 -16.25
CA LEU A 29 2.59 -1.18 -15.32
C LEU A 29 2.96 -2.10 -14.15
N THR A 30 3.30 -3.36 -14.47
CA THR A 30 3.58 -4.39 -13.47
C THR A 30 4.71 -4.00 -12.52
N LYS A 31 5.70 -3.24 -12.96
CA LYS A 31 6.75 -2.65 -12.09
C LYS A 31 6.21 -1.83 -10.92
N TYR A 32 5.01 -1.24 -11.06
CA TYR A 32 4.41 -0.34 -10.08
C TYR A 32 3.22 -0.98 -9.34
N THR A 33 2.62 -2.00 -9.93
CA THR A 33 1.46 -2.74 -9.39
C THR A 33 1.82 -4.10 -8.81
N ASN A 34 3.05 -4.55 -8.99
CA ASN A 34 3.56 -5.81 -8.48
C ASN A 34 4.85 -5.57 -7.70
N MET A 35 5.05 -6.28 -6.59
CA MET A 35 6.28 -6.19 -5.80
C MET A 35 7.53 -6.54 -6.62
N ILE A 36 7.38 -7.49 -7.54
CA ILE A 36 8.43 -7.93 -8.45
C ILE A 36 7.92 -7.71 -9.87
N GLU A 37 8.74 -7.05 -10.68
CA GLU A 37 8.41 -6.84 -12.07
C GLU A 37 8.31 -8.18 -12.82
N PHE A 38 7.24 -8.33 -13.60
CA PHE A 38 7.02 -9.57 -14.33
C PHE A 38 7.95 -9.66 -15.52
N SER A 39 8.43 -10.88 -15.83
CA SER A 39 9.13 -11.13 -17.08
C SER A 39 8.22 -10.86 -18.29
N LEU A 40 8.81 -10.53 -19.44
CA LEU A 40 8.08 -10.22 -20.68
C LEU A 40 7.07 -11.31 -21.06
N ARG A 41 7.45 -12.59 -20.94
CA ARG A 41 6.56 -13.74 -21.18
C ARG A 41 5.31 -13.71 -20.29
N LYS A 42 5.46 -13.36 -19.01
CA LYS A 42 4.33 -13.22 -18.06
C LYS A 42 3.49 -11.98 -18.36
N LYS A 43 4.10 -10.86 -18.77
CA LYS A 43 3.37 -9.65 -19.20
C LYS A 43 2.48 -9.96 -20.41
N LEU A 44 3.03 -10.64 -21.42
CA LEU A 44 2.32 -11.01 -22.65
C LEU A 44 1.14 -11.97 -22.38
N LYS A 45 1.37 -13.05 -21.61
CA LYS A 45 0.29 -13.97 -21.20
C LYS A 45 -0.83 -13.25 -20.45
N ARG A 46 -0.50 -12.27 -19.60
CA ARG A 46 -1.50 -11.47 -18.90
C ARG A 46 -2.27 -10.56 -19.85
N LEU A 47 -1.58 -9.84 -20.73
CA LEU A 47 -2.21 -8.98 -21.73
C LEU A 47 -3.25 -9.75 -22.55
N GLN A 48 -2.89 -10.94 -23.04
CA GLN A 48 -3.80 -11.83 -23.76
C GLN A 48 -5.09 -12.08 -22.98
N LYS A 49 -4.98 -12.46 -21.70
CA LYS A 49 -6.14 -12.69 -20.82
C LYS A 49 -7.04 -11.46 -20.60
N TYR A 50 -6.51 -10.25 -20.77
CA TYR A 50 -7.27 -9.00 -20.59
C TYR A 50 -7.85 -8.46 -21.89
N ILE A 51 -7.18 -8.65 -23.03
CA ILE A 51 -7.70 -8.27 -24.35
C ILE A 51 -8.95 -9.08 -24.68
N PHE A 52 -8.93 -10.39 -24.40
CA PHE A 52 -10.08 -11.27 -24.66
C PHE A 52 -11.22 -11.13 -23.64
N LYS A 53 -11.00 -10.43 -22.53
CA LYS A 53 -12.10 -10.05 -21.64
C LYS A 53 -12.64 -8.69 -22.09
N LYS A 54 -13.77 -8.70 -22.82
CA LYS A 54 -14.49 -7.47 -23.17
C LYS A 54 -14.58 -6.56 -21.93
N PRO A 55 -14.25 -5.26 -22.04
CA PRO A 55 -14.51 -4.33 -20.95
C PRO A 55 -16.00 -4.42 -20.60
N LYS A 56 -16.31 -4.50 -19.29
CA LYS A 56 -17.72 -4.42 -18.85
C LYS A 56 -18.31 -3.12 -19.40
N THR A 57 -19.56 -3.17 -19.84
CA THR A 57 -20.27 -2.04 -20.48
C THR A 57 -20.34 -0.79 -19.61
N ASN A 58 -20.26 -0.94 -18.28
CA ASN A 58 -20.24 0.16 -17.33
C ASN A 58 -18.81 0.43 -16.84
N ILE A 59 -18.10 1.34 -17.53
CA ILE A 59 -16.80 1.86 -17.09
C ILE A 59 -17.01 3.16 -16.33
N ARG A 60 -16.62 3.22 -15.06
CA ARG A 60 -16.59 4.48 -14.30
C ARG A 60 -15.39 5.30 -14.72
N ILE A 61 -15.61 6.58 -14.99
CA ILE A 61 -14.55 7.53 -15.35
C ILE A 61 -14.17 8.35 -14.11
N ILE A 62 -12.87 8.39 -13.82
CA ILE A 62 -12.27 9.23 -12.79
C ILE A 62 -11.32 10.21 -13.48
N LYS A 63 -11.45 11.50 -13.19
CA LYS A 63 -10.64 12.54 -13.83
C LYS A 63 -9.17 12.47 -13.41
N LYS A 64 -8.92 12.44 -12.11
CA LYS A 64 -7.57 12.45 -11.52
C LYS A 64 -7.44 11.36 -10.47
N GLY A 65 -6.25 10.76 -10.37
CA GLY A 65 -5.96 9.82 -9.30
C GLY A 65 -4.48 9.67 -9.00
N LEU A 66 -4.18 9.20 -7.79
CA LEU A 66 -2.86 8.87 -7.30
C LEU A 66 -2.77 7.36 -7.06
N TRP A 67 -1.74 6.73 -7.60
CA TRP A 67 -1.48 5.31 -7.46
C TRP A 67 -0.27 5.04 -6.56
N ILE A 68 -0.54 4.45 -5.39
CA ILE A 68 0.45 4.12 -4.36
C ILE A 68 0.37 2.66 -3.88
N ILE A 69 -0.49 1.85 -4.48
CA ILE A 69 -0.72 0.45 -4.06
C ILE A 69 -0.17 -0.57 -5.06
N ASP A 70 -0.06 -1.80 -4.61
CA ASP A 70 0.31 -3.00 -5.37
C ASP A 70 -0.59 -4.19 -4.97
N GLU A 71 -0.27 -5.37 -5.46
CA GLU A 71 -1.03 -6.59 -5.20
C GLU A 71 -0.91 -7.12 -3.77
N LYS A 72 0.00 -6.58 -2.96
CA LYS A 72 0.26 -7.02 -1.58
C LYS A 72 -0.14 -6.00 -0.52
N SER A 73 -0.57 -4.82 -0.93
CA SER A 73 -0.95 -3.69 -0.06
C SER A 73 -2.07 -3.99 0.95
N PHE A 74 -2.79 -5.11 0.81
CA PHE A 74 -3.77 -5.59 1.80
C PHE A 74 -3.13 -6.31 3.01
N HIS A 75 -1.82 -6.54 2.99
CA HIS A 75 -1.07 -7.07 4.12
C HIS A 75 -0.48 -5.92 4.94
N TYR A 76 -0.53 -6.05 6.26
CA TYR A 76 -0.08 -5.03 7.20
C TYR A 76 1.32 -4.49 6.87
N PHE A 77 2.32 -5.36 6.73
CA PHE A 77 3.69 -4.93 6.41
C PHE A 77 3.75 -4.12 5.11
N HIS A 78 3.12 -4.59 4.04
CA HIS A 78 3.19 -3.92 2.74
C HIS A 78 2.44 -2.59 2.74
N TRP A 79 1.34 -2.47 3.48
CA TRP A 79 0.67 -1.18 3.66
C TRP A 79 1.60 -0.14 4.31
N PHE A 80 2.23 -0.49 5.43
CA PHE A 80 3.07 0.44 6.20
C PHE A 80 4.47 0.66 5.60
N CYS A 81 5.05 -0.34 4.94
CA CYS A 81 6.43 -0.32 4.48
C CYS A 81 6.58 -0.09 2.96
N ASP A 82 5.52 -0.28 2.17
CA ASP A 82 5.55 -0.08 0.72
C ASP A 82 4.52 0.96 0.26
N SER A 83 3.25 0.83 0.64
CA SER A 83 2.16 1.71 0.15
C SER A 83 2.22 3.12 0.75
N LEU A 84 2.25 3.24 2.08
CA LEU A 84 2.32 4.55 2.73
C LEU A 84 3.64 5.29 2.43
N PRO A 85 4.80 4.63 2.32
CA PRO A 85 6.01 5.29 1.83
C PRO A 85 5.90 5.85 0.40
N ARG A 86 5.12 5.23 -0.48
CA ARG A 86 4.77 5.80 -1.80
C ARG A 86 3.87 7.03 -1.65
N PHE A 87 2.92 7.02 -0.71
CA PHE A 87 2.15 8.22 -0.38
C PHE A 87 3.04 9.36 0.12
N ILE A 88 3.98 9.10 1.04
CA ILE A 88 4.89 10.15 1.54
C ILE A 88 5.70 10.80 0.41
N GLN A 89 6.09 10.04 -0.62
CA GLN A 89 6.78 10.60 -1.80
C GLN A 89 5.88 11.51 -2.65
N ALA A 90 4.58 11.23 -2.69
CA ALA A 90 3.60 11.88 -3.54
C ALA A 90 2.58 12.72 -2.75
N LYS A 91 2.88 13.03 -1.47
CA LYS A 91 1.94 13.66 -0.54
C LYS A 91 1.42 14.99 -1.08
N GLU A 92 2.32 15.82 -1.61
CA GLU A 92 2.00 17.12 -2.21
C GLU A 92 1.05 17.03 -3.42
N VAL A 93 0.94 15.86 -4.04
CA VAL A 93 0.06 15.62 -5.18
C VAL A 93 -1.35 15.23 -4.71
N ASN A 94 -1.51 14.75 -3.47
CA ASN A 94 -2.74 14.11 -3.00
C ASN A 94 -3.94 15.06 -2.89
N ASP A 95 -3.71 16.34 -2.62
CA ASP A 95 -4.77 17.35 -2.55
C ASP A 95 -5.53 17.45 -3.88
N LYS A 96 -4.81 17.31 -5.01
CA LYS A 96 -5.37 17.39 -6.37
C LYS A 96 -5.64 16.01 -7.00
N TYR A 97 -4.97 14.97 -6.51
CA TYR A 97 -5.04 13.60 -7.03
C TYR A 97 -5.39 12.64 -5.88
N PRO A 98 -6.67 12.27 -5.72
CA PRO A 98 -7.06 11.33 -4.67
C PRO A 98 -6.42 9.96 -4.89
N ILE A 99 -5.98 9.31 -3.81
CA ILE A 99 -5.51 7.93 -3.86
C ILE A 99 -6.65 7.04 -4.33
N LEU A 100 -6.40 6.20 -5.33
CA LEU A 100 -7.39 5.26 -5.82
C LEU A 100 -7.25 3.93 -5.07
N LEU A 101 -8.29 3.54 -4.31
CA LEU A 101 -8.28 2.33 -3.49
C LEU A 101 -9.41 1.36 -3.85
N PRO A 102 -9.11 0.05 -3.99
CA PRO A 102 -10.15 -0.95 -4.08
C PRO A 102 -10.84 -1.12 -2.72
N LYS A 103 -12.16 -1.37 -2.72
CA LYS A 103 -12.95 -1.59 -1.50
C LYS A 103 -12.38 -2.70 -0.61
N SER A 104 -11.75 -3.73 -1.17
CA SER A 104 -11.10 -4.79 -0.36
C SER A 104 -9.95 -4.29 0.51
N ILE A 105 -9.21 -3.25 0.09
CA ILE A 105 -8.14 -2.64 0.88
C ILE A 105 -8.72 -1.57 1.80
N GLU A 106 -9.59 -0.71 1.25
CA GLU A 106 -10.22 0.37 1.99
C GLU A 106 -10.96 -0.14 3.23
N ASN A 107 -11.61 -1.31 3.18
CA ASN A 107 -12.36 -1.86 4.31
C ASN A 107 -11.51 -2.40 5.46
N ILE A 108 -10.19 -2.46 5.32
CA ILE A 108 -9.31 -2.99 6.36
C ILE A 108 -9.14 -1.93 7.46
N GLU A 109 -9.36 -2.31 8.72
CA GLU A 109 -9.40 -1.37 9.85
C GLU A 109 -8.14 -0.51 9.98
N TYR A 110 -6.95 -1.12 9.88
CA TYR A 110 -5.70 -0.36 9.98
C TYR A 110 -5.50 0.58 8.78
N VAL A 111 -6.04 0.24 7.60
CA VAL A 111 -6.02 1.13 6.42
C VAL A 111 -6.89 2.34 6.68
N LYS A 112 -8.15 2.15 7.08
CA LYS A 112 -9.10 3.23 7.42
C LYS A 112 -8.50 4.19 8.45
N LYS A 113 -7.98 3.64 9.56
CA LYS A 113 -7.36 4.45 10.61
C LYS A 113 -6.17 5.25 10.09
N THR A 114 -5.30 4.66 9.29
CA THR A 114 -4.15 5.41 8.75
C THR A 114 -4.55 6.48 7.73
N ILE A 115 -5.59 6.24 6.92
CA ILE A 115 -6.13 7.24 5.99
C ILE A 115 -6.67 8.44 6.76
N ASP A 116 -7.44 8.19 7.82
CA ASP A 116 -8.00 9.22 8.69
C ASP A 116 -6.91 10.03 9.41
N ILE A 117 -5.98 9.34 10.09
CA ILE A 117 -4.86 9.98 10.79
C ILE A 117 -4.02 10.83 9.84
N LEU A 118 -3.74 10.34 8.63
CA LEU A 118 -2.93 11.06 7.64
C LEU A 118 -3.73 12.05 6.79
N GLN A 119 -5.04 12.15 7.01
CA GLN A 119 -5.97 12.99 6.23
C GLN A 119 -5.83 12.77 4.72
N ILE A 120 -5.72 11.50 4.32
CA ILE A 120 -5.51 11.12 2.93
C ILE A 120 -6.79 11.33 2.13
N ASN A 121 -6.70 12.14 1.07
CA ASN A 121 -7.76 12.24 0.06
C ASN A 121 -7.77 10.97 -0.80
N TYR A 122 -8.91 10.27 -0.88
CA TYR A 122 -9.02 9.01 -1.63
C TYR A 122 -10.38 8.84 -2.32
N ILE A 123 -10.38 8.02 -3.38
CA ILE A 123 -11.60 7.53 -4.04
C ILE A 123 -11.58 6.01 -3.99
N ALA A 124 -12.61 5.43 -3.40
CA ALA A 124 -12.83 3.99 -3.43
C ALA A 124 -13.51 3.53 -4.74
N TYR A 125 -13.11 2.36 -5.22
CA TYR A 125 -13.74 1.64 -6.34
C TYR A 125 -13.98 0.17 -6.00
N GLY A 126 -14.96 -0.45 -6.63
CA GLY A 126 -15.29 -1.86 -6.44
C GLY A 126 -14.20 -2.78 -7.00
N ASP A 127 -13.93 -3.91 -6.33
CA ASP A 127 -12.84 -4.83 -6.74
C ASP A 127 -13.00 -5.37 -8.18
N GLU A 128 -14.25 -5.56 -8.60
CA GLU A 128 -14.64 -6.04 -9.93
C GLU A 128 -15.16 -4.94 -10.86
N GLU A 129 -15.08 -3.67 -10.40
CA GLU A 129 -15.39 -2.48 -11.17
C GLU A 129 -14.29 -2.25 -12.23
N SER A 130 -14.70 -1.77 -13.40
CA SER A 130 -13.76 -1.33 -14.43
C SER A 130 -13.71 0.19 -14.39
N VAL A 131 -12.54 0.73 -14.04
CA VAL A 131 -12.35 2.17 -13.89
C VAL A 131 -11.40 2.67 -14.96
N LYS A 132 -11.73 3.80 -15.58
CA LYS A 132 -10.83 4.56 -16.45
C LYS A 132 -10.42 5.83 -15.73
N VAL A 133 -9.12 6.08 -15.65
CA VAL A 133 -8.55 7.30 -15.09
C VAL A 133 -7.98 8.14 -16.22
N GLU A 134 -8.44 9.39 -16.34
CA GLU A 134 -8.00 10.29 -17.40
C GLU A 134 -6.59 10.80 -17.16
N ASP A 135 -6.23 11.12 -15.92
CA ASP A 135 -4.89 11.53 -15.50
C ASP A 135 -4.47 10.87 -14.18
N LEU A 136 -3.52 9.93 -14.24
CA LEU A 136 -3.04 9.17 -13.09
C LEU A 136 -1.60 9.55 -12.77
N PHE A 137 -1.34 10.02 -11.55
CA PHE A 137 0.01 10.08 -11.01
C PHE A 137 0.39 8.72 -10.41
N VAL A 138 1.53 8.16 -10.80
CA VAL A 138 2.03 6.88 -10.30
C VAL A 138 3.32 7.10 -9.54
N SER A 139 3.35 6.66 -8.27
CA SER A 139 4.57 6.67 -7.45
C SER A 139 5.32 5.35 -7.57
N SER A 140 6.64 5.43 -7.77
CA SER A 140 7.54 4.27 -7.70
C SER A 140 7.64 3.69 -6.29
N HIS A 141 8.00 2.41 -6.16
CA HIS A 141 8.41 1.82 -4.89
C HIS A 141 9.57 2.62 -4.26
N SER A 142 9.56 2.82 -2.94
CA SER A 142 10.66 3.49 -2.21
C SER A 142 11.90 2.61 -2.03
N ALA A 143 11.74 1.29 -2.09
CA ALA A 143 12.79 0.31 -1.87
C ALA A 143 12.46 -1.01 -2.61
N PRO A 144 13.44 -1.88 -2.85
CA PRO A 144 13.20 -3.25 -3.30
C PRO A 144 12.39 -4.06 -2.29
N SER A 145 11.67 -5.08 -2.78
CA SER A 145 10.87 -5.97 -1.92
C SER A 145 11.70 -6.60 -0.79
N GLY A 146 11.14 -6.62 0.41
CA GLY A 146 11.82 -7.10 1.61
C GLY A 146 12.73 -6.08 2.28
N ASN A 147 12.87 -4.89 1.70
CA ASN A 147 13.63 -3.77 2.25
C ASN A 147 12.72 -2.53 2.40
N TYR A 148 13.19 -1.50 3.08
CA TYR A 148 12.48 -0.24 3.26
C TYR A 148 13.45 0.94 3.17
N ASN A 149 12.92 2.12 2.90
CA ASN A 149 13.72 3.33 2.89
C ASN A 149 13.61 4.07 4.22
N ASN A 150 14.71 4.16 4.98
CA ASN A 150 14.71 4.76 6.31
C ASN A 150 14.14 6.18 6.32
N LYS A 151 14.42 6.98 5.27
CA LYS A 151 13.93 8.36 5.20
C LYS A 151 12.42 8.43 5.06
N THR A 152 11.81 7.64 4.17
CA THR A 152 10.34 7.61 4.03
C THR A 152 9.67 7.05 5.28
N ILE A 153 10.22 6.01 5.88
CA ILE A 153 9.68 5.41 7.10
C ILE A 153 9.71 6.41 8.26
N ASN A 154 10.82 7.13 8.45
CA ASN A 154 10.92 8.13 9.50
C ASN A 154 9.95 9.31 9.27
N LEU A 155 9.77 9.75 8.02
CA LEU A 155 8.79 10.77 7.67
C LEU A 155 7.35 10.30 7.89
N LEU A 156 7.05 9.05 7.55
CA LEU A 156 5.75 8.43 7.81
C LEU A 156 5.48 8.38 9.31
N ALA A 157 6.44 7.88 10.10
CA ALA A 157 6.33 7.78 11.55
C ALA A 157 6.13 9.17 12.19
N LYS A 158 6.86 10.20 11.72
CA LYS A 158 6.66 11.58 12.17
C LYS A 158 5.25 12.07 11.86
N SER A 159 4.76 11.83 10.64
CA SER A 159 3.42 12.26 10.19
C SER A 159 2.29 11.58 10.99
N LEU A 160 2.44 10.28 11.28
CA LEU A 160 1.49 9.56 12.12
C LEU A 160 1.48 10.10 13.56
N LYS A 161 2.66 10.32 14.15
CA LYS A 161 2.78 10.83 15.52
C LYS A 161 2.27 12.27 15.66
N SER A 162 2.52 13.14 14.68
CA SER A 162 2.07 14.54 14.74
C SER A 162 0.54 14.67 14.67
N ASN A 163 -0.13 13.70 14.06
CA ASN A 163 -1.57 13.73 13.86
C ASN A 163 -2.34 12.94 14.93
N ILE A 164 -1.64 12.45 15.96
CA ILE A 164 -2.24 11.77 17.10
C ILE A 164 -1.91 12.58 18.35
N ASN A 165 -2.93 12.91 19.14
CA ASN A 165 -2.71 13.52 20.44
C ASN A 165 -2.19 12.47 21.42
N ILE A 166 -0.87 12.29 21.46
CA ILE A 166 -0.21 11.37 22.37
C ILE A 166 -0.11 12.06 23.72
N LYS A 167 -0.99 11.71 24.68
CA LYS A 167 -0.75 12.06 26.08
C LYS A 167 0.56 11.40 26.50
N GLN A 168 1.59 12.21 26.70
CA GLN A 168 2.89 11.75 27.17
C GLN A 168 2.71 11.19 28.57
N ASN A 169 2.62 9.88 28.67
CA ASN A 169 2.68 9.19 29.94
C ASN A 169 4.11 8.71 30.12
N ASN A 170 4.81 9.23 31.12
CA ASN A 170 6.19 8.83 31.43
C ASN A 170 6.26 7.41 32.01
N ASN A 171 5.12 6.76 32.26
CA ASN A 171 5.04 5.37 32.67
C ASN A 171 5.06 4.44 31.46
N PHE A 172 6.24 4.22 30.88
CA PHE A 172 6.44 3.28 29.79
C PHE A 172 6.34 1.84 30.30
N LYS A 173 5.32 1.12 29.85
CA LYS A 173 5.19 -0.32 30.11
C LYS A 173 5.79 -1.11 28.97
N ASN A 174 6.64 -2.08 29.29
CA ASN A 174 7.11 -3.05 28.31
C ASN A 174 5.92 -3.91 27.85
N ILE A 175 5.63 -3.90 26.56
CA ILE A 175 4.58 -4.73 25.95
C ILE A 175 5.24 -5.93 25.30
N TRP A 176 4.91 -7.13 25.78
CA TRP A 176 5.28 -8.37 25.11
C TRP A 176 4.11 -8.93 24.32
N ILE A 177 4.39 -9.38 23.09
CA ILE A 177 3.40 -9.95 22.18
C ILE A 177 3.69 -11.45 22.00
N SER A 178 2.81 -12.28 22.55
CA SER A 178 2.87 -13.75 22.39
C SER A 178 2.72 -14.15 20.93
N ARG A 179 3.47 -15.19 20.54
CA ARG A 179 3.35 -15.81 19.20
C ARG A 179 2.67 -17.17 19.24
N SER A 180 2.25 -17.65 20.41
CA SER A 180 1.56 -18.93 20.62
C SER A 180 0.37 -19.14 19.67
N LYS A 181 -0.44 -18.09 19.45
CA LYS A 181 -1.60 -18.07 18.54
C LYS A 181 -1.25 -17.84 17.07
N SER A 182 0.02 -17.63 16.72
CA SER A 182 0.43 -17.43 15.32
C SER A 182 0.38 -18.73 14.54
N LYS A 183 -0.09 -18.67 13.29
CA LYS A 183 -0.05 -19.82 12.36
C LYS A 183 1.38 -20.19 11.94
N HIS A 184 2.33 -19.25 12.04
CA HIS A 184 3.70 -19.44 11.56
C HIS A 184 4.74 -18.89 12.55
N ARG A 185 5.98 -19.41 12.47
CA ARG A 185 7.13 -18.94 13.27
C ARG A 185 6.76 -18.83 14.77
N LYS A 186 6.32 -19.94 15.36
CA LYS A 186 6.07 -20.04 16.80
C LYS A 186 7.41 -20.06 17.55
N ILE A 187 7.42 -19.58 18.79
CA ILE A 187 8.58 -19.66 19.66
C ILE A 187 8.61 -21.06 20.25
N LYS A 188 9.68 -21.82 20.01
CA LYS A 188 9.76 -23.24 20.40
C LYS A 188 9.70 -23.43 21.92
N ASN A 189 10.36 -22.54 22.66
CA ASN A 189 10.48 -22.55 24.11
C ASN A 189 9.70 -21.40 24.77
N GLU A 190 8.53 -21.03 24.24
CA GLU A 190 7.74 -19.89 24.76
C GLU A 190 7.33 -20.08 26.23
N SER A 191 7.03 -21.32 26.63
CA SER A 191 6.69 -21.69 28.01
C SER A 191 7.83 -21.47 29.00
N GLU A 192 9.08 -21.62 28.56
CA GLU A 192 10.27 -21.41 29.39
C GLU A 192 10.62 -19.92 29.52
N ILE A 193 10.38 -19.14 28.45
CA ILE A 193 10.70 -17.70 28.41
C ILE A 193 9.65 -16.86 29.16
N LEU A 194 8.37 -17.25 29.11
CA LEU A 194 7.26 -16.52 29.73
C LEU A 194 7.48 -16.18 31.22
N PRO A 195 7.92 -17.12 32.08
CA PRO A 195 8.24 -16.84 33.48
C PRO A 195 9.33 -15.78 33.64
N LEU A 196 10.37 -15.81 32.81
CA LEU A 196 11.49 -14.85 32.86
C LEU A 196 11.01 -13.44 32.48
N LEU A 197 10.13 -13.34 31.48
CA LEU A 197 9.57 -12.06 31.04
C LEU A 197 8.62 -11.43 32.06
N LYS A 198 7.82 -12.23 32.78
CA LYS A 198 6.94 -11.71 33.84
C LYS A 198 7.72 -10.92 34.89
N ASN A 199 8.92 -11.39 35.26
CA ASN A 199 9.79 -10.71 36.21
C ASN A 199 10.37 -9.38 35.68
N LEU A 200 10.45 -9.21 34.35
CA LEU A 200 10.96 -8.01 33.68
C LEU A 200 9.87 -6.99 33.33
N ILE A 201 8.62 -7.43 33.21
CA ILE A 201 7.47 -6.58 32.82
C ILE A 201 6.71 -6.04 34.06
N LEU A 202 6.85 -6.70 35.21
CA LEU A 202 6.21 -6.30 36.48
C LEU A 202 7.07 -5.35 37.34
N LYS A 203 8.27 -4.97 36.87
CA LYS A 203 9.05 -3.84 37.41
C LYS A 203 8.73 -2.58 36.63
#